data_AF-A0A6M1N0P6-F1
#
_entry.id   AF-A0A6M1N0P6-F1
#
_cell.length_a   1.000
_cell.length_b   1.000
_cell.length_c   1.000
_cell.angle_alpha   90.00
_cell.angle_beta   90.00
_cell.angle_gamma   90.00
#
_symmetry.space_group_name_H-M   'P 1'
#
loop_
_entity.id
_entity.type
_entity.pdbx_description
1 polymer ?
#
loop_
_entity_poly.entity_id
_entity_poly.type
_entity_poly.pdbx_seq_one_letter_code
_entity_poly.pdbx_strand_id
1 'polypeptide(L)'
;MKTNTYLLNIITILLIVFWLYVALDKLWNLDGFHASLLKQPFPNWWADVLFWLLPLIELGVAAAFIRPLRRPGLTLFAFFNPFLLSSLLMFVFTVYIGLGVAGIYAKRPCSCASVFRSMSWERHLIVNIALLGISLYGYYLSRKDSNDNGSMKSGSTSFPPSDSDNLISGLFVFMSFQKWFCRTFALFPGRPVLYKPK
;
A
#
# COMPACT_ATOMS: atom_id res chain seq x y z
N MET A 1 13.46 -16.27 -21.76
CA MET A 1 12.20 -16.49 -21.00
C MET A 1 12.34 -16.26 -19.48
N LYS A 2 13.48 -16.58 -18.83
CA LYS A 2 13.65 -16.39 -17.36
C LYS A 2 13.58 -14.93 -16.85
N THR A 3 14.01 -13.94 -17.64
CA THR A 3 14.10 -12.53 -17.20
C THR A 3 12.74 -11.94 -16.79
N ASN A 4 11.66 -12.32 -17.48
CA ASN A 4 10.31 -11.82 -17.18
C ASN A 4 9.81 -12.30 -15.82
N THR A 5 10.12 -13.55 -15.45
CA THR A 5 9.73 -14.12 -14.15
C THR A 5 10.46 -13.45 -12.99
N TYR A 6 11.76 -13.18 -13.13
CA TYR A 6 12.52 -12.46 -12.09
C TYR A 6 11.99 -11.03 -11.89
N LEU A 7 11.69 -10.33 -12.99
CA LEU A 7 11.11 -8.97 -12.92
C LEU A 7 9.72 -8.99 -12.24
N LEU A 8 8.84 -9.94 -12.59
CA LEU A 8 7.54 -10.09 -11.93
C LEU A 8 7.68 -10.32 -10.42
N ASN A 9 8.64 -11.15 -10.00
CA ASN A 9 8.87 -11.41 -8.59
C ASN A 9 9.34 -10.15 -7.84
N ILE A 10 10.26 -9.39 -8.43
CA ILE A 10 10.73 -8.12 -7.85
C ILE A 10 9.57 -7.13 -7.70
N ILE A 11 8.76 -6.97 -8.75
CA ILE A 11 7.60 -6.08 -8.73
C ILE A 11 6.60 -6.52 -7.66
N THR A 12 6.33 -7.82 -7.55
CA THR A 12 5.40 -8.39 -6.57
C THR A 12 5.87 -8.10 -5.15
N ILE A 13 7.14 -8.36 -4.84
CA ILE A 13 7.73 -8.06 -3.52
C ILE A 13 7.61 -6.57 -3.21
N LEU A 14 7.98 -5.71 -4.15
CA LEU A 14 7.93 -4.25 -3.98
C LEU A 14 6.51 -3.80 -3.63
N LEU A 15 5.49 -4.29 -4.35
CA LEU A 15 4.10 -3.94 -4.10
C LEU A 15 3.59 -4.51 -2.76
N ILE A 16 3.99 -5.73 -2.38
CA ILE A 16 3.66 -6.31 -1.06
C ILE A 16 4.22 -5.43 0.07
N VAL A 17 5.52 -5.10 0.01
CA VAL A 17 6.19 -4.27 1.01
C VAL A 17 5.49 -2.92 1.12
N PHE A 18 5.21 -2.29 -0.02
CA PHE A 18 4.55 -0.99 -0.08
C PHE A 18 3.15 -1.03 0.54
N TRP A 19 2.28 -1.95 0.12
CA TRP A 19 0.90 -2.00 0.62
C TRP A 19 0.82 -2.36 2.11
N LEU A 20 1.68 -3.28 2.58
CA LEU A 20 1.78 -3.58 4.01
C LEU A 20 2.25 -2.36 4.79
N TYR A 21 3.32 -1.71 4.34
CA TYR A 21 3.87 -0.54 5.01
C TYR A 21 2.82 0.57 5.17
N VAL A 22 2.14 0.92 4.08
CA VAL A 22 1.14 1.99 4.07
C VAL A 22 -0.09 1.65 4.92
N ALA A 23 -0.53 0.40 4.93
CA ALA A 23 -1.66 -0.03 5.75
C ALA A 23 -1.33 -0.02 7.24
N LEU A 24 -0.14 -0.50 7.61
CA LEU A 24 0.31 -0.60 8.99
C LEU A 24 0.58 0.77 9.59
N ASP A 25 1.16 1.68 8.82
CA ASP A 25 1.37 3.07 9.23
C ASP A 25 0.05 3.75 9.64
N LYS A 26 -1.04 3.49 8.91
CA LYS A 26 -2.38 3.96 9.28
C LYS A 26 -2.95 3.25 10.50
N LEU A 27 -2.79 1.93 10.59
CA LEU A 27 -3.28 1.14 11.73
C LEU A 27 -2.56 1.51 13.04
N TRP A 28 -1.28 1.88 12.95
CA TRP A 28 -0.47 2.22 14.11
C TRP A 28 -0.88 3.54 14.75
N ASN A 29 -1.35 4.49 13.96
CA ASN A 29 -1.84 5.79 14.42
C ASN A 29 -3.23 6.08 13.84
N LEU A 30 -4.20 5.21 14.16
CA LEU A 30 -5.57 5.32 13.66
C LEU A 30 -6.22 6.65 14.03
N ASP A 31 -6.02 7.14 15.26
CA ASP A 31 -6.58 8.41 15.72
C ASP A 31 -6.00 9.59 14.92
N GLY A 32 -4.69 9.59 14.68
CA GLY A 32 -4.02 10.57 13.81
C GLY A 32 -4.51 10.47 12.37
N PHE A 33 -4.76 9.26 11.87
CA PHE A 33 -5.31 9.03 10.54
C PHE A 33 -6.73 9.57 10.39
N HIS A 34 -7.61 9.28 11.33
CA HIS A 34 -8.97 9.81 11.39
C HIS A 34 -8.98 11.33 11.49
N ALA A 35 -8.14 11.91 12.35
CA ALA A 35 -7.99 13.37 12.48
C ALA A 35 -7.49 14.04 11.19
N SER A 36 -6.69 13.36 10.37
CA SER A 36 -6.30 13.85 9.04
C SER A 36 -7.38 13.65 8.00
N LEU A 37 -8.18 12.57 8.07
CA LEU A 37 -9.34 12.35 7.20
C LEU A 37 -10.41 13.43 7.39
N LEU A 38 -10.67 13.84 8.63
CA LEU A 38 -11.60 14.95 8.94
C LEU A 38 -11.18 16.31 8.38
N LYS A 39 -9.91 16.46 7.98
CA LYS A 39 -9.38 17.68 7.38
C LYS A 39 -9.33 17.62 5.84
N GLN A 40 -9.71 16.48 5.27
CA GLN A 40 -9.81 16.31 3.82
C GLN A 40 -11.11 16.98 3.31
N PRO A 41 -11.21 17.29 2.01
CA PRO A 41 -12.38 17.94 1.41
C PRO A 41 -13.53 16.94 1.20
N PHE A 42 -13.86 16.15 2.22
CA PHE A 42 -14.95 15.17 2.22
C PHE A 42 -15.89 15.43 3.40
N PRO A 43 -17.14 14.94 3.35
CA PRO A 43 -18.02 14.95 4.51
C PRO A 43 -17.44 14.16 5.69
N ASN A 44 -17.70 14.60 6.93
CA ASN A 44 -17.17 13.93 8.13
C ASN A 44 -17.56 12.44 8.22
N TRP A 45 -18.76 12.07 7.77
CA TRP A 45 -19.20 10.68 7.76
C TRP A 45 -18.37 9.78 6.82
N TRP A 46 -17.71 10.35 5.80
CA TRP A 46 -16.72 9.60 5.00
C TRP A 46 -15.47 9.31 5.81
N ALA A 47 -15.02 10.23 6.66
CA ALA A 47 -13.86 9.99 7.52
C ALA A 47 -14.10 8.81 8.46
N ASP A 48 -15.31 8.69 9.02
CA ASP A 48 -15.72 7.61 9.93
C ASP A 48 -15.79 6.25 9.23
N VAL A 49 -16.04 6.21 7.93
CA VAL A 49 -16.02 4.96 7.15
C VAL A 49 -14.60 4.65 6.67
N LEU A 50 -13.92 5.66 6.12
CA LEU A 50 -12.61 5.52 5.48
C LEU A 50 -11.50 5.18 6.46
N PHE A 51 -11.61 5.55 7.75
CA PHE A 51 -10.53 5.27 8.71
C PHE A 51 -10.32 3.76 8.94
N TRP A 52 -11.40 2.95 8.90
CA TRP A 52 -11.31 1.49 8.89
C TRP A 52 -11.20 0.91 7.49
N LEU A 53 -11.96 1.45 6.53
CA LEU A 53 -12.05 0.86 5.20
C LEU A 53 -10.72 0.95 4.45
N LEU A 54 -10.00 2.08 4.51
CA LEU A 54 -8.76 2.25 3.77
C LEU A 54 -7.66 1.27 4.22
N PRO A 55 -7.30 1.17 5.50
CA PRO A 55 -6.27 0.22 5.93
C PRO A 55 -6.67 -1.25 5.66
N LEU A 56 -7.96 -1.58 5.76
CA LEU A 56 -8.45 -2.94 5.48
C LEU A 56 -8.34 -3.29 3.99
N ILE A 57 -8.69 -2.36 3.08
CA ILE A 57 -8.51 -2.57 1.65
C ILE A 57 -7.02 -2.72 1.32
N GLU A 58 -6.16 -1.87 1.87
CA GLU A 58 -4.71 -1.91 1.63
C GLU A 58 -4.08 -3.23 2.11
N LEU A 59 -4.46 -3.71 3.30
CA LEU A 59 -4.11 -5.06 3.76
C LEU A 59 -4.69 -6.16 2.87
N GLY A 60 -5.91 -5.97 2.37
CA GLY A 60 -6.55 -6.87 1.42
C GLY A 60 -5.77 -7.01 0.12
N VAL A 61 -5.26 -5.88 -0.43
CA VAL A 61 -4.40 -5.89 -1.62
C VAL A 61 -3.08 -6.61 -1.32
N ALA A 62 -2.42 -6.30 -0.20
CA ALA A 62 -1.20 -7.01 0.20
C ALA A 62 -1.43 -8.53 0.34
N ALA A 63 -2.52 -8.93 0.99
CA ALA A 63 -2.91 -10.33 1.13
C ALA A 63 -3.22 -10.99 -0.22
N ALA A 64 -3.81 -10.25 -1.18
CA ALA A 64 -4.07 -10.74 -2.53
C ALA A 64 -2.78 -11.05 -3.30
N PHE A 65 -1.67 -10.34 -3.04
CA PHE A 65 -0.36 -10.70 -3.59
C PHE A 65 0.30 -11.90 -2.87
N ILE A 66 0.03 -12.10 -1.57
CA ILE A 66 0.63 -13.19 -0.77
C ILE A 66 -0.10 -14.53 -0.96
N ARG A 67 -1.43 -14.53 -1.15
CA ARG A 67 -2.22 -15.78 -1.26
C ARG A 67 -1.85 -16.68 -2.45
N PRO A 68 -1.60 -16.17 -3.66
CA PRO A 68 -1.12 -16.97 -4.79
C PRO A 68 0.20 -17.70 -4.49
N LEU A 69 1.03 -17.13 -3.60
CA LEU A 69 2.30 -17.71 -3.16
C LEU A 69 2.11 -18.98 -2.29
N ARG A 70 1.01 -19.10 -1.54
CA ARG A 70 0.82 -20.20 -0.58
C ARG A 70 -0.06 -21.33 -1.08
N ARG A 71 -1.11 -21.06 -1.86
CA ARG A 71 -2.05 -22.09 -2.36
C ARG A 71 -2.63 -21.73 -3.73
N PRO A 72 -2.02 -22.19 -4.84
CA PRO A 72 -2.46 -21.87 -6.19
C PRO A 72 -3.85 -22.43 -6.59
N GLY A 73 -4.52 -23.22 -5.74
CA GLY A 73 -5.79 -23.90 -6.06
C GLY A 73 -7.04 -23.46 -5.28
N LEU A 74 -6.95 -22.51 -4.33
CA LEU A 74 -8.12 -22.08 -3.54
C LEU A 74 -8.63 -20.72 -4.00
N THR A 75 -9.23 -20.73 -5.18
CA THR A 75 -9.53 -19.57 -6.00
C THR A 75 -10.98 -19.12 -5.78
N LEU A 76 -11.32 -18.69 -4.56
CA LEU A 76 -12.57 -17.94 -4.30
C LEU A 76 -12.41 -16.43 -4.59
N PHE A 77 -11.18 -15.93 -4.64
CA PHE A 77 -10.81 -14.58 -5.12
C PHE A 77 -10.06 -14.61 -6.47
N ALA A 78 -10.11 -15.74 -7.19
CA ALA A 78 -9.45 -15.98 -8.48
C ALA A 78 -9.68 -14.92 -9.54
N PHE A 79 -10.83 -14.26 -9.43
CA PHE A 79 -11.36 -13.46 -10.52
C PHE A 79 -10.60 -12.15 -10.69
N PHE A 80 -9.90 -11.68 -9.65
CA PHE A 80 -9.20 -10.39 -9.69
C PHE A 80 -7.69 -10.58 -9.61
N ASN A 81 -7.02 -10.24 -10.70
CA ASN A 81 -5.57 -10.16 -10.74
C ASN A 81 -5.08 -9.11 -9.71
N PRO A 82 -4.15 -9.44 -8.79
CA PRO A 82 -3.72 -8.53 -7.73
C PRO A 82 -3.07 -7.26 -8.27
N PHE A 83 -2.39 -7.33 -9.43
CA PHE A 83 -1.86 -6.15 -10.11
C PHE A 83 -2.95 -5.21 -10.60
N LEU A 84 -4.09 -5.75 -11.05
CA LEU A 84 -5.23 -4.93 -11.48
C LEU A 84 -5.88 -4.22 -10.28
N LEU A 85 -6.04 -4.92 -9.15
CA LEU A 85 -6.56 -4.33 -7.92
C LEU A 85 -5.64 -3.21 -7.40
N SER A 86 -4.33 -3.45 -7.40
CA SER A 86 -3.31 -2.44 -7.07
C SER A 86 -3.39 -1.23 -8.01
N SER A 87 -3.51 -1.47 -9.31
CA SER A 87 -3.61 -0.40 -10.32
C SER A 87 -4.87 0.44 -10.13
N LEU A 88 -6.02 -0.18 -9.87
CA LEU A 88 -7.28 0.53 -9.63
C LEU A 88 -7.17 1.44 -8.40
N LEU A 89 -6.62 0.91 -7.30
CA LEU A 89 -6.50 1.66 -6.05
C LEU A 89 -5.49 2.81 -6.19
N MET A 90 -4.34 2.57 -6.85
CA MET A 90 -3.36 3.60 -7.20
C MET A 90 -3.95 4.67 -8.13
N PHE A 91 -4.80 4.30 -9.08
CA PHE A 91 -5.47 5.25 -9.96
C PHE A 91 -6.41 6.16 -9.18
N VAL A 92 -7.24 5.62 -8.29
CA VAL A 92 -8.12 6.41 -7.43
C VAL A 92 -7.32 7.41 -6.58
N PHE A 93 -6.23 6.97 -5.95
CA PHE A 93 -5.35 7.88 -5.20
C PHE A 93 -4.70 8.93 -6.10
N THR A 94 -4.24 8.56 -7.29
CA THR A 94 -3.63 9.48 -8.27
C THR A 94 -4.61 10.56 -8.69
N VAL A 95 -5.85 10.20 -9.02
CA VAL A 95 -6.91 11.16 -9.36
C VAL A 95 -7.17 12.10 -8.19
N TYR A 96 -7.34 11.54 -6.98
CA TYR A 96 -7.58 12.34 -5.77
C TYR A 96 -6.48 13.40 -5.53
N ILE A 97 -5.22 12.99 -5.61
CA ILE A 97 -4.06 13.87 -5.39
C ILE A 97 -3.94 14.87 -6.56
N GLY A 98 -4.16 14.41 -7.79
CA GLY A 98 -4.11 15.24 -9.00
C GLY A 98 -5.11 16.39 -8.97
N LEU A 99 -6.35 16.14 -8.53
CA LEU A 99 -7.35 17.19 -8.31
C LEU A 99 -6.89 18.23 -7.27
N GLY A 100 -6.17 17.78 -6.23
CA GLY A 100 -5.60 18.66 -5.22
C GLY A 100 -4.44 19.52 -5.71
N VAL A 101 -3.54 18.93 -6.53
CA VAL A 101 -2.45 19.65 -7.20
C VAL A 101 -2.99 20.66 -8.22
N ALA A 102 -4.06 20.29 -8.94
CA ALA A 102 -4.76 21.16 -9.89
C ALA A 102 -5.52 22.33 -9.22
N GLY A 103 -5.60 22.36 -7.88
CA GLY A 103 -6.22 23.45 -7.14
C GLY A 103 -7.75 23.46 -7.18
N ILE A 104 -8.38 22.32 -7.51
CA ILE A 104 -9.84 22.20 -7.59
C ILE A 104 -10.48 22.25 -6.20
N TYR A 105 -9.75 21.85 -5.16
CA TYR A 105 -10.24 21.96 -3.78
C TYR A 105 -10.14 23.39 -3.26
N ALA A 106 -11.22 23.88 -2.63
CA ALA A 106 -11.30 25.23 -2.04
C ALA A 106 -10.18 25.54 -1.02
N LYS A 107 -9.64 24.50 -0.38
CA LYS A 107 -8.47 24.57 0.49
C LYS A 107 -7.67 23.29 0.33
N ARG A 108 -6.35 23.39 0.13
CA ARG A 108 -5.47 22.21 0.11
C ARG A 108 -5.58 21.52 1.48
N PRO A 109 -6.03 20.26 1.54
CA PRO A 109 -6.14 19.58 2.82
C PRO A 109 -4.74 19.37 3.39
N CYS A 110 -4.63 19.51 4.71
CA CYS A 110 -3.35 19.37 5.38
C CYS A 110 -2.78 17.96 5.15
N SER A 111 -1.46 17.86 5.25
CA SER A 111 -0.70 16.64 4.99
C SER A 111 -1.35 15.38 5.56
N CYS A 112 -1.59 14.38 4.70
CA CYS A 112 -2.17 13.11 5.07
C CYS A 112 -1.35 12.46 6.22
N ALA A 113 -2.01 11.83 7.18
CA ALA A 113 -1.42 11.29 8.41
C ALA A 113 -0.43 10.12 8.23
N SER A 114 -0.04 9.79 7.00
CA SER A 114 0.89 8.71 6.73
C SER A 114 2.33 9.24 6.63
N VAL A 115 3.32 8.38 6.44
CA VAL A 115 4.73 8.69 6.13
C VAL A 115 4.94 9.79 5.08
N PHE A 116 3.95 10.04 4.22
CA PHE A 116 3.91 11.18 3.31
C PHE A 116 3.66 12.54 3.99
N ARG A 117 3.58 12.59 5.33
CA ARG A 117 3.30 13.81 6.10
C ARG A 117 4.32 14.92 5.83
N SER A 118 5.56 14.55 5.51
CA SER A 118 6.66 15.46 5.17
C SER A 118 6.85 15.70 3.66
N MET A 119 6.09 15.00 2.81
CA MET A 119 6.25 15.08 1.36
C MET A 119 5.28 16.10 0.74
N SER A 120 5.75 16.87 -0.25
CA SER A 120 4.87 17.78 -0.99
C SER A 120 3.86 16.99 -1.84
N TRP A 121 2.71 17.60 -2.14
CA TRP A 121 1.64 16.98 -2.91
C TRP A 121 2.11 16.55 -4.31
N GLU A 122 2.96 17.36 -4.93
CA GLU A 122 3.53 17.11 -6.25
C GLU A 122 4.45 15.88 -6.23
N ARG A 123 5.27 15.74 -5.19
CA ARG A 123 6.12 14.55 -5.01
C ARG A 123 5.29 13.30 -4.73
N HIS A 124 4.23 13.42 -3.93
CA HIS A 124 3.32 12.31 -3.66
C HIS A 124 2.58 11.84 -4.92
N LEU A 125 2.20 12.78 -5.80
CA LEU A 125 1.61 12.48 -7.10
C LEU A 125 2.60 11.70 -7.99
N ILE A 126 3.86 12.13 -8.07
CA ILE A 126 4.90 11.44 -8.85
C ILE A 126 5.09 10.01 -8.36
N VAL A 127 5.16 9.79 -7.04
CA VAL A 127 5.29 8.45 -6.46
C VAL A 127 4.09 7.56 -6.80
N ASN A 128 2.86 8.09 -6.69
CA ASN A 128 1.66 7.34 -7.04
C ASN A 128 1.61 6.98 -8.53
N ILE A 129 1.97 7.91 -9.42
CA ILE A 129 2.04 7.64 -10.86
C ILE A 129 3.10 6.57 -11.17
N ALA A 130 4.25 6.61 -10.52
CA ALA A 130 5.29 5.59 -10.67
C ALA A 130 4.80 4.20 -10.22
N LEU A 131 4.15 4.11 -9.05
CA LEU A 131 3.58 2.87 -8.54
C LEU A 131 2.40 2.34 -9.37
N LEU A 132 1.59 3.24 -9.93
CA LEU A 132 0.56 2.91 -10.91
C LEU A 132 1.18 2.28 -12.16
N GLY A 133 2.23 2.91 -12.71
CA GLY A 133 2.97 2.39 -13.86
C GLY A 133 3.59 1.02 -13.58
N ILE A 134 4.20 0.82 -12.41
CA ILE A 134 4.73 -0.47 -11.96
C ILE A 134 3.63 -1.53 -11.86
N SER A 135 2.46 -1.17 -11.31
CA SER A 135 1.31 -2.08 -11.18
C SER A 135 0.76 -2.49 -12.56
N LEU A 136 0.63 -1.55 -13.49
CA LEU A 136 0.18 -1.81 -14.87
C LEU A 136 1.21 -2.64 -15.64
N TYR A 137 2.50 -2.38 -15.46
CA TYR A 137 3.57 -3.14 -16.09
C TYR A 137 3.61 -4.59 -15.56
N GLY A 138 3.46 -4.77 -14.25
CA GLY A 138 3.32 -6.10 -13.64
C GLY A 138 2.11 -6.86 -14.18
N TYR A 139 0.97 -6.19 -14.36
CA TYR A 139 -0.21 -6.78 -14.99
C TYR A 139 0.05 -7.21 -16.44
N TYR A 140 0.65 -6.34 -17.26
CA TYR A 140 1.00 -6.65 -18.64
C TYR A 140 1.93 -7.86 -18.74
N LEU A 141 2.97 -7.91 -17.91
CA LEU A 141 3.95 -8.99 -17.91
C LEU A 141 3.34 -10.31 -17.43
N SER A 142 2.45 -10.27 -16.43
CA SER A 142 1.69 -11.42 -15.94
C SER A 142 0.76 -12.00 -17.02
N ARG A 143 0.13 -11.14 -17.83
CA ARG A 143 -0.75 -11.58 -18.93
C ARG A 143 0.04 -12.16 -20.10
N LYS A 144 1.19 -11.57 -20.44
CA LYS A 144 2.07 -12.08 -21.52
C LYS A 144 2.57 -13.49 -21.21
N ASP A 145 3.01 -13.71 -19.97
CA ASP A 145 3.45 -15.03 -19.51
C ASP A 145 2.33 -16.07 -19.58
N SER A 146 1.08 -15.67 -19.30
CA SER A 146 -0.08 -16.56 -19.45
C SER A 146 -0.39 -16.94 -20.90
N ASN A 147 -0.06 -16.08 -21.87
CA ASN A 147 -0.38 -16.27 -23.29
C ASN A 147 0.69 -17.11 -24.03
N ASP A 148 1.97 -16.96 -23.66
CA ASP A 148 3.07 -17.79 -24.21
C ASP A 148 2.97 -19.26 -23.74
N ASN A 149 2.28 -19.55 -22.63
CA ASN A 149 2.17 -20.88 -22.04
C ASN A 149 1.01 -21.75 -22.60
N GLY A 150 0.39 -21.36 -23.72
CA GLY A 150 -0.64 -22.15 -24.43
C GLY A 150 -0.16 -23.51 -24.97
N SER A 151 1.12 -23.85 -24.86
CA SER A 151 1.71 -25.15 -25.24
C SER A 151 2.35 -25.94 -24.10
N MET A 152 2.41 -25.45 -22.86
CA MET A 152 2.94 -26.25 -21.74
C MET A 152 2.38 -25.74 -20.41
N LYS A 153 1.70 -26.63 -19.69
CA LYS A 153 0.90 -26.43 -18.48
C LYS A 153 1.47 -25.40 -17.48
N SER A 154 0.64 -24.39 -17.19
CA SER A 154 0.35 -23.82 -15.85
C SER A 154 1.49 -23.92 -14.85
N GLY A 155 2.59 -23.23 -15.12
CA GLY A 155 3.53 -22.83 -14.09
C GLY A 155 2.90 -21.69 -13.30
N SER A 156 2.07 -22.04 -12.31
CA SER A 156 1.90 -21.23 -11.10
C SER A 156 3.23 -20.56 -10.78
N THR A 157 3.26 -19.24 -10.63
CA THR A 157 4.45 -18.48 -10.21
C THR A 157 4.90 -18.96 -8.84
N SER A 158 5.56 -20.11 -8.82
CA SER A 158 6.11 -20.77 -7.65
C SER A 158 7.40 -20.05 -7.36
N PHE A 159 7.36 -19.14 -6.40
CA PHE A 159 8.55 -18.87 -5.60
C PHE A 159 9.11 -20.23 -5.15
N PRO A 160 10.42 -20.48 -5.28
CA PRO A 160 11.02 -21.60 -4.58
C PRO A 160 10.71 -21.41 -3.08
N PRO A 161 10.17 -22.42 -2.39
CA PRO A 161 9.66 -22.29 -1.03
C PRO A 161 10.70 -21.80 -0.01
N SER A 162 12.00 -21.86 -0.34
CA SER A 162 13.07 -21.37 0.56
C SER A 162 13.20 -19.84 0.62
N ASP A 163 12.84 -19.09 -0.43
CA ASP A 163 13.04 -17.63 -0.45
C ASP A 163 11.85 -16.86 0.11
N SER A 164 10.64 -17.42 0.05
CA SER A 164 9.44 -16.79 0.64
C SER A 164 9.50 -16.70 2.17
N ASP A 165 10.12 -17.69 2.83
CA ASP A 165 10.22 -17.74 4.28
C ASP A 165 11.24 -16.72 4.80
N ASN A 166 12.34 -16.51 4.06
CA ASN A 166 13.33 -15.47 4.34
C ASN A 166 12.78 -14.06 4.10
N LEU A 167 11.92 -13.89 3.10
CA LEU A 167 11.28 -12.60 2.81
C LEU A 167 10.24 -12.23 3.87
N ILE A 168 9.44 -13.21 4.33
CA ILE A 168 8.50 -13.00 5.43
C ILE A 168 9.24 -12.78 6.74
N SER A 169 10.29 -13.55 7.04
CA SER A 169 11.16 -13.32 8.20
C SER A 169 11.79 -11.92 8.14
N GLY A 170 12.31 -11.51 6.99
CA GLY A 170 12.85 -10.17 6.77
C GLY A 170 11.81 -9.06 6.91
N LEU A 171 10.58 -9.25 6.40
CA LEU A 171 9.46 -8.35 6.63
C LEU A 171 9.06 -8.30 8.10
N PHE A 172 9.03 -9.43 8.80
CA PHE A 172 8.69 -9.53 10.23
C PHE A 172 9.77 -8.88 11.11
N VAL A 173 11.04 -9.03 10.73
CA VAL A 173 12.19 -8.36 11.34
C VAL A 173 12.16 -6.87 11.05
N PHE A 174 11.85 -6.44 9.82
CA PHE A 174 11.66 -5.03 9.47
C PHE A 174 10.50 -4.40 10.25
N MET A 175 9.35 -5.08 10.33
CA MET A 175 8.21 -4.69 11.16
C MET A 175 8.57 -4.63 12.65
N SER A 176 9.38 -5.57 13.15
CA SER A 176 9.86 -5.60 14.54
C SER A 176 10.92 -4.53 14.80
N PHE A 177 11.72 -4.18 13.80
CA PHE A 177 12.70 -3.10 13.84
C PHE A 177 12.01 -1.73 13.84
N GLN A 178 10.91 -1.55 13.11
CA GLN A 178 10.04 -0.38 13.23
C GLN A 178 9.45 -0.25 14.64
N LYS A 179 9.03 -1.35 15.28
CA LYS A 179 8.57 -1.36 16.69
C LYS A 179 9.69 -1.00 17.67
N TRP A 180 10.93 -1.41 17.41
CA TRP A 180 12.08 -1.14 18.27
C TRP A 180 12.55 0.32 18.16
N PHE A 181 12.65 0.88 16.94
CA PHE A 181 13.14 2.24 16.73
C PHE A 181 12.17 3.32 17.29
N CYS A 182 10.85 3.10 17.18
CA CYS A 182 9.84 4.02 17.74
C CYS A 182 9.77 4.03 19.28
N ARG A 183 10.22 2.96 19.96
CA ARG A 183 10.34 2.96 21.43
C ARG A 183 11.53 3.78 21.93
N THR A 184 12.59 3.86 21.14
CA THR A 184 13.84 4.56 21.52
C THR A 184 13.75 6.08 21.28
N PHE A 185 12.83 6.56 20.43
CA PHE A 185 12.65 7.99 20.14
C PHE A 185 11.32 8.58 20.64
N ALA A 186 10.76 8.06 21.73
CA ALA A 186 9.87 8.83 22.59
C ALA A 186 10.69 9.83 23.44
N LEU A 187 11.41 10.74 22.79
CA LEU A 187 12.26 11.76 23.46
C LEU A 187 11.49 13.05 23.76
N PHE A 188 10.18 12.94 23.97
CA PHE A 188 9.34 13.97 24.56
C PHE A 188 8.31 13.29 25.48
N PRO A 189 8.51 13.32 26.81
CA PRO A 189 7.38 13.15 27.71
C PRO A 189 6.45 14.34 27.46
N GLY A 190 5.26 14.08 26.95
CA GLY A 190 4.20 15.09 26.91
C GLY A 190 3.96 15.59 28.32
N ARG A 191 4.39 16.83 28.62
CA ARG A 191 3.83 17.54 29.78
C ARG A 191 2.42 17.98 29.41
N PRO A 192 1.42 17.77 30.27
CA PRO A 192 0.08 18.30 30.03
C PRO A 192 0.15 19.83 29.94
N VAL A 193 -0.50 20.39 28.93
CA VAL A 193 -0.67 21.83 28.78
C VAL A 193 -1.54 22.30 29.94
N LEU A 194 -0.94 23.00 30.91
CA LEU A 194 -1.67 23.62 32.01
C LEU A 194 -2.58 24.71 31.44
N TYR A 195 -3.89 24.45 31.44
CA TYR A 195 -4.92 25.42 31.15
C TYR A 195 -4.94 26.48 32.25
N LYS A 196 -4.54 27.71 31.92
CA LYS A 196 -4.83 28.89 32.76
C LYS A 196 -6.18 29.48 32.32
N PRO A 197 -7.25 29.40 33.13
CA PRO A 197 -8.40 30.26 32.92
C PRO A 197 -8.02 31.72 33.21
N LYS A 198 -8.67 32.64 32.49
CA LYS A 198 -8.52 34.09 32.62
C LYS A 198 -8.95 34.59 33.99
#